data_AF-A0A6P2BQZ3-F1
#
_entry.id   AF-A0A6P2BQZ3-F1
#
_cell.length_a   1.000
_cell.length_b   1.000
_cell.length_c   1.000
_cell.angle_alpha   90.00
_cell.angle_beta   90.00
_cell.angle_gamma   90.00
#
_symmetry.space_group_name_H-M   'P 1'
#
loop_
_entity.id
_entity.type
_entity.pdbx_description
1 polymer ?
#
loop_
_entity_poly.entity_id
_entity_poly.type
_entity_poly.pdbx_seq_one_letter_code
_entity_poly.pdbx_strand_id
1 'polypeptide(L)' 'MTPSTKVGIAGIILGLILLAVLPWWAAVGIIIIAAAIPVGGYMALDKSQRRRLRAIRSRQRDGY' A
#
# COMPACT_ATOMS: atom_id res chain seq x y z
N MET A 1 -1.74 -17.69 10.00
CA MET A 1 -2.18 -16.51 9.22
C MET A 1 -1.05 -16.10 8.30
N THR A 2 -1.29 -15.90 7.00
CA THR A 2 -0.23 -15.43 6.10
C THR A 2 0.17 -14.00 6.46
N PRO A 3 1.42 -13.56 6.21
CA PRO A 3 1.81 -12.18 6.45
C PRO A 3 0.88 -11.17 5.77
N SER A 4 0.41 -11.48 4.55
CA SER A 4 -0.57 -10.67 3.82
C SER A 4 -1.90 -10.55 4.55
N THR A 5 -2.41 -11.63 5.15
CA THR A 5 -3.63 -11.60 5.96
C THR A 5 -3.45 -10.72 7.20
N LYS A 6 -2.31 -10.81 7.88
CA LYS A 6 -2.01 -9.98 9.07
C LYS A 6 -1.95 -8.49 8.71
N VAL A 7 -1.29 -8.14 7.61
CA VAL A 7 -1.21 -6.75 7.11
C VAL A 7 -2.59 -6.24 6.70
N GLY A 8 -3.40 -7.07 6.04
CA GLY A 8 -4.78 -6.72 5.68
C GLY A 8 -5.64 -6.41 6.91
N ILE A 9 -5.59 -7.27 7.93
CA ILE A 9 -6.31 -7.05 9.19
C ILE A 9 -5.83 -5.77 9.88
N ALA A 10 -4.52 -5.53 9.94
CA ALA A 10 -3.98 -4.30 10.52
C ALA A 10 -4.47 -3.04 9.80
N GLY A 11 -4.51 -3.06 8.46
CA GLY A 11 -5.04 -1.96 7.66
C GLY A 11 -6.52 -1.68 7.94
N ILE A 12 -7.33 -2.74 8.08
CA ILE A 12 -8.77 -2.60 8.42
C ILE A 12 -8.93 -1.99 9.81
N ILE A 13 -8.21 -2.50 10.82
CA ILE A 13 -8.27 -1.99 12.20
C ILE A 13 -7.87 -0.51 12.22
N LEU A 14 -6.77 -0.14 11.56
CA LEU A 14 -6.35 1.26 11.47
C LEU A 14 -7.40 2.14 10.78
N GLY A 15 -8.01 1.67 9.69
CA GLY A 15 -9.09 2.40 9.00
C GLY A 15 -10.32 2.62 9.87
N LEU A 16 -10.70 1.62 10.67
CA LEU A 16 -11.81 1.73 11.62
C LEU A 16 -11.49 2.70 12.76
N ILE A 17 -10.27 2.67 13.30
CA ILE A 17 -9.81 3.63 14.33
C ILE A 17 -9.86 5.06 13.76
N LEU A 18 -9.36 5.26 12.54
CA LEU A 18 -9.42 6.54 11.85
C LEU A 18 -10.86 7.06 11.73
N LEU A 19 -11.79 6.21 11.29
CA LEU A 19 -13.20 6.56 11.16
C LEU A 19 -13.90 6.81 12.51
N ALA A 20 -13.45 6.18 13.58
CA ALA A 20 -14.01 6.36 14.92
C ALA A 20 -13.55 7.67 15.58
N VAL A 21 -12.32 8.12 15.29
CA VAL A 21 -11.70 9.29 15.94
C VAL A 21 -11.91 10.57 15.14
N LEU A 22 -11.92 10.49 13.82
CA LEU A 22 -12.00 11.65 12.92
C LEU A 22 -13.36 11.73 12.23
N PRO A 23 -13.75 12.94 11.76
CA PRO A 23 -14.84 13.06 10.81
C PRO A 23 -14.60 12.16 9.59
N TRP A 24 -15.66 11.54 9.07
CA TRP A 24 -15.55 10.54 8.00
C TRP A 24 -14.77 11.04 6.77
N TRP A 25 -14.93 12.32 6.41
CA TRP A 25 -14.23 12.93 5.28
C TRP A 25 -12.72 13.04 5.53
N ALA A 26 -12.29 13.33 6.76
CA ALA A 26 -10.88 13.44 7.12
C ALA A 26 -10.22 12.05 7.15
N ALA A 27 -10.91 11.06 7.71
CA ALA A 27 -10.45 9.68 7.71
C ALA A 27 -10.25 9.14 6.28
N VAL A 28 -11.25 9.35 5.40
CA VAL A 28 -11.16 8.98 3.98
C VAL A 28 -10.03 9.73 3.28
N GLY A 29 -9.86 11.03 3.54
CA GLY A 29 -8.76 11.82 2.97
C GLY A 29 -7.39 11.27 3.33
N ILE A 30 -7.16 10.88 4.59
CA ILE A 30 -5.91 10.27 5.04
C ILE A 30 -5.67 8.93 4.33
N ILE A 31 -6.70 8.08 4.20
CA ILE A 31 -6.58 6.80 3.50
C ILE A 31 -6.20 7.01 2.03
N ILE A 32 -6.81 8.00 1.36
CA ILE A 32 -6.48 8.35 -0.02
C ILE A 32 -5.01 8.79 -0.13
N ILE A 33 -4.55 9.69 0.75
CA ILE A 33 -3.15 10.16 0.75
C ILE A 33 -2.18 8.99 0.99
N ALA A 34 -2.48 8.14 1.96
CA ALA A 34 -1.65 6.98 2.28
C ALA A 34 -1.51 6.02 1.08
N ALA A 35 -2.57 5.84 0.29
CA ALA A 35 -2.52 5.06 -0.95
C ALA A 35 -1.87 5.82 -2.11
N ALA A 36 -2.05 7.15 -2.18
CA ALA A 36 -1.48 7.99 -3.22
C ALA A 36 0.04 8.07 -3.16
N ILE A 37 0.65 8.02 -1.98
CA ILE A 37 2.13 8.05 -1.82
C ILE A 37 2.82 6.91 -2.60
N PRO A 38 2.51 5.62 -2.38
CA PRO A 38 3.16 4.54 -3.11
C PRO A 38 2.78 4.53 -4.60
N VAL A 39 1.55 4.93 -4.95
CA VAL A 39 1.11 5.03 -6.35
C VAL A 39 1.88 6.14 -7.07
N GLY A 40 1.92 7.34 -6.50
CA GLY A 40 2.66 8.49 -7.00
C GLY A 40 4.16 8.22 -7.06
N GLY A 41 4.72 7.60 -6.03
CA GLY A 41 6.11 7.15 -6.03
C GLY A 41 6.41 6.19 -7.18
N TYR A 42 5.53 5.21 -7.43
CA TYR A 42 5.69 4.31 -8.58
C TYR A 42 5.54 5.04 -9.94
N MET A 43 4.66 6.04 -10.00
CA MET A 43 4.49 6.86 -11.20
C MET A 43 5.72 7.73 -11.50
N ALA A 44 6.37 8.24 -10.46
CA ALA A 44 7.59 9.05 -10.52
C ALA A 44 8.85 8.24 -10.89
N LEU A 45 8.85 6.92 -10.70
CA LEU A 45 9.99 6.08 -11.10
C LEU A 45 10.27 6.14 -12.60
N ASP A 46 11.54 6.11 -12.99
CA ASP A 46 11.90 5.97 -14.40
C ASP A 46 11.51 4.59 -14.96
N LYS A 47 11.41 4.51 -16.29
CA LYS A 47 11.05 3.25 -16.98
C LYS A 47 12.04 2.12 -16.65
N SER A 48 13.33 2.44 -16.46
CA SER A 48 14.38 1.50 -16.05
C SER A 48 14.15 0.98 -14.62
N GLN A 49 13.83 1.87 -13.67
CA GLN A 49 13.53 1.53 -12.28
C GLN A 49 12.27 0.65 -12.18
N ARG A 50 11.21 1.01 -12.92
CA ARG A 50 9.98 0.20 -12.98
C ARG A 50 10.21 -1.20 -13.53
N ARG A 51 11.04 -1.33 -14.58
CA ARG A 51 11.44 -2.65 -15.12
C ARG A 51 12.20 -3.47 -14.10
N ARG A 52 13.17 -2.87 -13.41
CA ARG A 52 13.92 -3.53 -12.33
C ARG A 52 13.00 -3.98 -11.20
N LEU A 53 12.06 -3.14 -10.75
CA LEU A 53 11.09 -3.48 -9.72
C LEU A 53 10.21 -4.68 -10.12
N ARG A 54 9.76 -4.72 -11.38
CA ARG A 54 8.98 -5.85 -11.92
C ARG A 54 9.80 -7.13 -11.95
N ALA A 55 11.06 -7.06 -12.38
CA ALA A 55 11.96 -8.21 -12.42
C ALA A 55 12.30 -8.74 -11.00
N ILE A 56 12.44 -7.86 -10.01
CA ILE A 56 12.62 -8.27 -8.61
C ILE A 56 11.36 -8.99 -8.13
N ARG A 57 10.17 -8.42 -8.36
CA ARG A 57 8.90 -9.05 -7.95
C ARG A 57 8.65 -10.40 -8.62
N SER A 58 9.03 -10.58 -9.88
CA SER A 58 8.87 -11.87 -10.56
C SER A 58 9.77 -12.93 -9.91
N ARG A 59 11.05 -12.62 -9.71
CA ARG A 59 11.98 -13.53 -9.02
C ARG A 59 11.52 -13.89 -7.61
N GLN A 60 10.97 -12.93 -6.88
CA GLN A 60 10.46 -13.13 -5.53
C GLN A 60 9.19 -13.98 -5.48
N ARG A 61 8.39 -14.02 -6.56
CA ARG A 61 7.25 -14.92 -6.71
C ARG A 61 7.66 -16.33 -7.11
N ASP A 62 8.69 -16.45 -7.93
CA ASP A 62 9.12 -17.73 -8.52
C ASP A 62 10.03 -18.54 -7.58
N GLY A 63 10.46 -17.98 -6.45
CA GLY A 63 11.04 -18.73 -5.34
C GLY A 63 12.41 -19.36 -5.63
N TYR A 64 13.39 -18.53 -6.01
CA TYR A 64 14.82 -18.79 -5.73
C TYR A 64 15.25 -18.04 -4.47
#